data_AF-A0A1F3ENB5-F1
#
_entry.id   AF-A0A1F3ENB5-F1
#
_cell.length_a   1.000
_cell.length_b   1.000
_cell.length_c   1.000
_cell.angle_alpha   90.00
_cell.angle_beta   90.00
_cell.angle_gamma   90.00
#
_symmetry.space_group_name_H-M   'P 1'
#
loop_
_entity.id
_entity.type
_entity.pdbx_description
1 polymer ?
#
loop_
_entity_poly.entity_id
_entity_poly.type
_entity_poly.pdbx_seq_one_letter_code
_entity_poly.pdbx_strand_id
1 'polypeptide(L)'
;MKKQDLIFIIFCILLFLPFFVSETVYYYYDLFNKEHGMFMSFVKFAILATMGESIGLRIKNGVYNQKGFGLIPRAIVWGFLGLTIKLAFVIFGKGAPMFLEYMGVSGIVESMKGDFSATKLLGAFTISATINLIYAPVMMTLHKITDTHIISNGGTISGLFKPIKFGKIMVNMNWDVQWNFVFKKTIPFFWIPAHTITFLLPSEFQVLFAALLGIALGVILSIASLKGS
;
A
#
# COMPACT_ATOMS: atom_id res chain seq x y z
N MET A 1 25.31 9.29 10.30
CA MET A 1 23.96 8.73 10.55
C MET A 1 23.58 9.01 12.00
N LYS A 2 22.34 9.42 12.30
CA LYS A 2 21.93 9.67 13.69
C LYS A 2 21.73 8.33 14.41
N LYS A 3 21.88 8.28 15.74
CA LYS A 3 21.66 7.07 16.56
C LYS A 3 20.31 6.38 16.27
N GLN A 4 19.27 7.18 16.05
CA GLN A 4 17.93 6.68 15.71
C GLN A 4 17.87 5.96 14.36
N ASP A 5 18.68 6.38 13.38
CA ASP A 5 18.76 5.71 12.07
C ASP A 5 19.41 4.33 12.20
N LEU A 6 20.46 4.22 13.01
CA LEU A 6 21.12 2.94 13.26
C LEU A 6 20.17 1.96 13.98
N ILE A 7 19.44 2.44 15.00
CA ILE A 7 18.43 1.63 15.71
C ILE A 7 17.34 1.14 14.74
N PHE A 8 16.84 2.03 13.89
CA PHE A 8 15.81 1.68 12.91
C PHE A 8 16.30 0.64 11.89
N ILE A 9 17.53 0.80 11.38
CA ILE A 9 18.14 -0.14 10.44
C ILE A 9 18.35 -1.50 11.11
N ILE A 10 18.89 -1.53 12.33
CA ILE A 10 19.08 -2.78 13.09
C ILE A 10 17.72 -3.46 13.31
N PHE A 11 16.68 -2.71 13.68
CA PHE A 11 15.34 -3.25 13.82
C PHE A 11 14.82 -3.87 12.51
N CYS A 12 14.99 -3.19 11.36
CA CYS A 12 14.61 -3.74 10.07
C CYS A 12 15.39 -5.01 9.73
N ILE A 13 16.70 -5.04 9.97
CA ILE A 13 17.54 -6.22 9.77
C ILE A 13 17.01 -7.37 10.62
N LEU A 14 16.84 -7.17 11.93
CA LEU A 14 16.34 -8.22 12.82
C LEU A 14 14.95 -8.73 12.44
N LEU A 15 14.09 -7.84 11.93
CA LEU A 15 12.74 -8.20 11.49
C LEU A 15 12.73 -9.04 10.21
N PHE A 16 13.58 -8.71 9.23
CA PHE A 16 13.55 -9.35 7.91
C PHE A 16 14.60 -10.46 7.71
N LEU A 17 15.72 -10.42 8.44
CA LEU A 17 16.82 -11.39 8.32
C LEU A 17 16.37 -12.86 8.46
N PRO A 18 15.45 -13.24 9.37
CA PRO A 18 15.01 -14.62 9.48
C PRO A 18 14.44 -15.21 8.18
N PHE A 19 13.80 -14.38 7.36
CA PHE A 19 13.22 -14.81 6.07
C PHE A 19 14.28 -15.08 5.00
N PHE A 20 15.50 -14.57 5.15
CA PHE A 20 16.61 -14.77 4.19
C PHE A 20 17.60 -15.85 4.63
N VAL A 21 17.72 -16.08 5.94
CA VAL A 21 18.74 -17.01 6.49
C VAL A 21 18.15 -18.36 6.85
N SER A 22 16.83 -18.47 7.08
CA SER A 22 16.17 -19.73 7.43
C SER A 22 15.13 -20.13 6.39
N GLU A 23 15.43 -21.19 5.64
CA GLU A 23 14.48 -21.82 4.71
C GLU A 23 13.22 -22.29 5.44
N THR A 24 13.36 -22.80 6.67
CA THR A 24 12.24 -23.22 7.51
C THR A 24 11.29 -22.07 7.82
N VAL A 25 11.81 -20.92 8.25
CA VAL A 25 10.98 -19.74 8.54
C VAL A 25 10.30 -19.24 7.27
N TYR A 26 11.03 -19.18 6.16
CA TYR A 26 10.47 -18.78 4.86
C TYR A 26 9.35 -19.73 4.41
N TYR A 27 9.56 -21.04 4.53
CA TYR A 27 8.58 -22.07 4.18
C TYR A 27 7.29 -21.92 4.98
N TYR A 28 7.37 -21.82 6.30
CA TYR A 28 6.17 -21.64 7.13
C TYR A 28 5.47 -20.31 6.87
N TYR A 29 6.24 -19.24 6.61
CA TYR A 29 5.67 -17.96 6.21
C TYR A 29 4.91 -18.06 4.87
N ASP A 30 5.49 -18.71 3.87
CA ASP A 30 4.87 -18.87 2.55
C ASP A 30 3.61 -19.73 2.64
N LEU A 31 3.67 -20.85 3.36
CA LEU A 31 2.52 -21.71 3.63
C LEU A 31 1.39 -20.93 4.32
N PHE A 32 1.71 -20.23 5.41
CA PHE A 32 0.73 -19.44 6.15
C PHE A 32 0.17 -18.28 5.33
N ASN A 33 0.97 -17.66 4.46
CA ASN A 33 0.51 -16.61 3.54
C ASN A 33 -0.44 -17.15 2.47
N LYS A 34 -0.25 -18.39 2.00
CA LYS A 34 -1.16 -19.05 1.06
C LYS A 34 -2.47 -19.42 1.72
N GLU A 35 -2.43 -19.98 2.93
CA GLU A 35 -3.63 -20.42 3.68
C GLU A 35 -4.42 -19.26 4.30
N HIS A 36 -3.73 -18.21 4.76
CA HIS A 36 -4.31 -17.09 5.50
C HIS A 36 -4.01 -15.73 4.86
N GLY A 37 -4.15 -15.64 3.53
CA GLY A 37 -3.77 -14.46 2.76
C GLY A 37 -4.43 -13.13 3.19
N MET A 38 -5.66 -13.15 3.71
CA MET A 38 -6.31 -11.95 4.25
C MET A 38 -5.62 -11.48 5.53
N PHE A 39 -5.43 -12.37 6.50
CA PHE A 39 -4.74 -12.05 7.74
C PHE A 39 -3.30 -11.59 7.47
N MET A 40 -2.58 -12.27 6.59
CA MET A 40 -1.23 -11.85 6.21
C MET A 40 -1.21 -10.51 5.50
N SER A 41 -2.25 -10.17 4.73
CA SER A 41 -2.37 -8.83 4.17
C SER A 41 -2.54 -7.77 5.27
N PHE A 42 -3.37 -8.02 6.28
CA PHE A 42 -3.49 -7.14 7.44
C PHE A 42 -2.12 -6.91 8.10
N VAL A 43 -1.40 -7.97 8.43
CA VAL A 43 -0.10 -7.88 9.10
C VAL A 43 0.92 -7.13 8.24
N LYS A 44 1.03 -7.48 6.94
CA LYS A 44 1.96 -6.84 6.00
C LYS A 44 1.71 -5.34 5.89
N PHE A 45 0.47 -4.90 5.67
CA PHE A 45 0.17 -3.48 5.55
C PHE A 45 0.32 -2.75 6.88
N ALA A 46 -0.12 -3.33 8.00
CA ALA A 46 0.05 -2.74 9.33
C ALA A 46 1.51 -2.39 9.64
N ILE A 47 2.45 -3.28 9.28
CA ILE A 47 3.88 -3.08 9.49
C ILE A 47 4.48 -2.18 8.41
N LEU A 48 4.39 -2.58 7.14
CA LEU A 48 5.17 -1.96 6.05
C LEU A 48 4.67 -0.56 5.68
N ALA A 49 3.34 -0.35 5.63
CA ALA A 49 2.81 0.97 5.28
C ALA A 49 3.04 1.98 6.41
N THR A 50 2.86 1.57 7.66
CA THR A 50 3.20 2.40 8.84
C THR A 50 4.69 2.72 8.89
N MET A 51 5.54 1.74 8.57
CA MET A 51 6.99 1.95 8.45
C MET A 51 7.32 2.96 7.35
N GLY A 52 6.64 2.90 6.20
CA GLY A 52 6.75 3.90 5.13
C GLY A 52 6.38 5.32 5.59
N GLU A 53 5.29 5.47 6.35
CA GLU A 53 4.90 6.76 6.92
C GLU A 53 5.91 7.28 7.97
N SER A 54 6.47 6.38 8.79
CA SER A 54 7.51 6.70 9.76
C SER A 54 8.82 7.16 9.08
N ILE A 55 9.22 6.50 7.99
CA ILE A 55 10.34 6.92 7.14
C ILE A 55 10.05 8.29 6.51
N GLY A 56 8.82 8.51 6.02
CA GLY A 56 8.41 9.82 5.50
C GLY A 56 8.55 10.93 6.55
N LEU A 57 8.12 10.67 7.79
CA LEU A 57 8.31 11.59 8.91
C LEU A 57 9.80 11.83 9.19
N ARG A 58 10.63 10.78 9.11
CA ARG A 58 12.07 10.90 9.31
C ARG A 58 12.74 11.79 8.27
N ILE A 59 12.32 11.71 7.01
CA ILE A 59 12.85 12.54 5.93
C ILE A 59 12.45 14.01 6.14
N LYS A 60 11.19 14.27 6.50
CA LYS A 60 10.67 15.63 6.66
C LYS A 60 11.11 16.32 7.95
N ASN A 61 10.99 15.63 9.08
CA ASN A 61 11.14 16.22 10.42
C ASN A 61 12.35 15.69 11.19
N GLY A 62 13.12 14.77 10.61
CA GLY A 62 14.32 14.23 11.26
C GLY A 62 14.07 13.20 12.35
N VAL A 63 12.82 12.75 12.56
CA VAL A 63 12.40 11.79 13.60
C VAL A 63 11.48 10.71 13.05
N TYR A 64 11.52 9.49 13.60
CA TYR A 64 10.65 8.37 13.18
C TYR A 64 9.27 8.37 13.85
N ASN A 65 9.09 9.17 14.90
CA ASN A 65 7.81 9.35 15.58
C ASN A 65 7.78 10.73 16.26
N GLN A 66 6.59 11.27 16.45
CA GLN A 66 6.36 12.49 17.23
C GLN A 66 5.01 12.41 17.97
N LYS A 67 4.86 13.19 19.05
CA LYS A 67 3.58 13.29 19.76
C LYS A 67 2.48 13.71 18.79
N GLY A 68 1.34 13.02 18.81
CA GLY A 68 0.24 13.26 17.88
C GLY A 68 0.31 12.49 16.56
N PHE A 69 1.44 11.84 16.24
CA PHE A 69 1.57 11.10 14.98
C PHE A 69 0.72 9.83 14.95
N GLY A 70 0.75 9.05 16.03
CA GLY A 70 -0.10 7.86 16.19
C GLY A 70 0.34 6.64 15.37
N LEU A 71 1.57 6.16 15.55
CA LEU A 71 2.08 4.95 14.89
C LEU A 71 1.16 3.73 15.07
N ILE A 72 0.71 3.45 16.30
CA ILE A 72 -0.15 2.29 16.56
C ILE A 72 -1.53 2.45 15.91
N PRO A 73 -2.25 3.58 16.08
CA PRO A 73 -3.48 3.82 15.33
C PRO A 73 -3.35 3.69 13.81
N ARG A 74 -2.24 4.19 13.24
CA ARG A 74 -1.94 4.05 11.80
C ARG A 74 -1.76 2.59 11.41
N ALA A 75 -1.02 1.80 12.20
CA ALA A 75 -0.84 0.38 11.95
C ALA A 75 -2.17 -0.39 11.95
N ILE A 76 -3.07 -0.07 12.88
CA ILE A 76 -4.41 -0.67 12.92
C ILE A 76 -5.18 -0.31 11.64
N VAL A 77 -5.24 0.97 11.28
CA VAL A 77 -5.92 1.44 10.06
C VAL A 77 -5.33 0.78 8.82
N TRP A 78 -4.00 0.78 8.67
CA TRP A 78 -3.31 0.14 7.55
C TRP A 78 -3.58 -1.35 7.47
N GLY A 79 -3.68 -2.05 8.61
CA GLY A 79 -4.07 -3.45 8.62
C GLY A 79 -5.46 -3.66 8.00
N PHE A 80 -6.46 -2.87 8.39
CA PHE A 80 -7.79 -2.94 7.80
C PHE A 80 -7.81 -2.53 6.33
N LEU A 81 -7.07 -1.49 5.94
CA LEU A 81 -6.91 -1.11 4.54
C LEU A 81 -6.25 -2.25 3.75
N GLY A 82 -5.30 -2.97 4.33
CA GLY A 82 -4.68 -4.15 3.75
C GLY A 82 -5.70 -5.21 3.35
N LEU A 83 -6.67 -5.50 4.22
CA LEU A 83 -7.78 -6.42 3.91
C LEU A 83 -8.55 -5.96 2.66
N THR A 84 -8.89 -4.68 2.58
CA THR A 84 -9.61 -4.12 1.42
C THR A 84 -8.77 -4.12 0.15
N ILE A 85 -7.45 -3.92 0.26
CA ILE A 85 -6.51 -3.99 -0.87
C ILE A 85 -6.40 -5.44 -1.37
N LYS A 86 -6.29 -6.43 -0.48
CA LYS A 86 -6.28 -7.85 -0.87
C LYS A 86 -7.57 -8.25 -1.56
N LEU A 87 -8.72 -7.79 -1.03
CA LEU A 87 -10.02 -8.00 -1.67
C LEU A 87 -10.03 -7.43 -3.10
N ALA A 88 -9.59 -6.19 -3.27
CA ALA A 88 -9.51 -5.56 -4.59
C ALA A 88 -8.55 -6.30 -5.53
N PHE A 89 -7.38 -6.74 -5.05
CA PHE A 89 -6.43 -7.51 -5.84
C PHE A 89 -7.05 -8.81 -6.38
N VAL A 90 -7.84 -9.51 -5.55
CA VAL A 90 -8.53 -10.72 -5.97
C VAL A 90 -9.63 -10.41 -6.99
N ILE A 91 -10.46 -9.39 -6.73
CA ILE A 91 -11.58 -9.02 -7.61
C ILE A 91 -11.07 -8.53 -8.97
N PHE A 92 -10.21 -7.51 -9.00
CA PHE A 92 -9.71 -6.91 -10.24
C PHE A 92 -8.71 -7.83 -10.95
N GLY A 93 -7.91 -8.61 -10.19
CA GLY A 93 -6.97 -9.58 -10.76
C GLY A 93 -7.64 -10.70 -11.53
N LYS A 94 -8.89 -11.06 -11.19
CA LYS A 94 -9.70 -12.01 -11.96
C LYS A 94 -10.62 -11.31 -12.97
N GLY A 95 -11.26 -10.22 -12.56
CA GLY A 95 -12.28 -9.54 -13.34
C GLY A 95 -11.74 -8.81 -14.57
N ALA A 96 -10.60 -8.12 -14.47
CA ALA A 96 -10.06 -7.37 -15.60
C ALA A 96 -9.58 -8.27 -16.76
N PRO A 97 -8.88 -9.40 -16.52
CA PRO A 97 -8.58 -10.39 -17.55
C PRO A 97 -9.83 -10.91 -18.26
N MET A 98 -10.87 -11.30 -17.51
CA MET A 98 -12.13 -11.79 -18.09
C MET A 98 -12.84 -10.71 -18.90
N PHE A 99 -12.79 -9.45 -18.45
CA PHE A 99 -13.36 -8.33 -19.20
C PHE A 99 -12.65 -8.11 -20.54
N LEU A 100 -11.32 -8.25 -20.60
CA LEU A 100 -10.60 -8.17 -21.88
C LEU A 100 -11.00 -9.31 -22.85
N GLU A 101 -11.18 -10.52 -22.34
CA GLU A 101 -11.66 -11.64 -23.18
C GLU A 101 -13.08 -11.38 -23.68
N TYR A 102 -13.96 -10.85 -22.83
CA TYR A 102 -15.29 -10.41 -23.23
C TYR A 102 -15.23 -9.34 -24.34
N MET A 103 -14.24 -8.46 -24.32
CA MET A 103 -13.99 -7.46 -25.36
C MET A 103 -13.34 -8.02 -26.65
N GLY A 104 -13.09 -9.34 -26.72
CA GLY A 104 -12.56 -10.02 -27.90
C GLY A 104 -11.04 -10.22 -27.91
N VAL A 105 -10.33 -9.94 -26.80
CA VAL A 105 -8.88 -10.20 -26.69
C VAL A 105 -8.66 -11.62 -26.17
N SER A 106 -8.38 -12.57 -27.06
CA SER A 106 -8.24 -13.99 -26.71
C SER A 106 -6.97 -14.30 -25.90
N GLY A 107 -7.07 -15.24 -24.95
CA GLY A 107 -5.92 -15.82 -24.26
C GLY A 107 -5.35 -14.98 -23.12
N ILE A 108 -6.06 -13.94 -22.67
CA ILE A 108 -5.60 -13.08 -21.58
C ILE A 108 -5.59 -13.85 -20.26
N VAL A 109 -6.67 -14.56 -19.92
CA VAL A 109 -6.78 -15.29 -18.63
C VAL A 109 -5.70 -16.36 -18.52
N GLU A 110 -5.42 -17.06 -19.63
CA GLU A 110 -4.37 -18.08 -19.65
C GLU A 110 -2.98 -17.46 -19.58
N SER A 111 -2.73 -16.37 -20.29
CA SER A 111 -1.44 -15.66 -20.24
C SER A 111 -1.08 -15.17 -18.84
N MET A 112 -2.07 -14.85 -17.98
CA MET A 112 -1.82 -14.41 -16.61
C MET A 112 -1.19 -15.49 -15.73
N LYS A 113 -1.34 -16.77 -16.08
CA LYS A 113 -0.77 -17.91 -15.34
C LYS A 113 0.63 -18.30 -15.84
N GLY A 114 0.96 -17.98 -17.09
CA GLY A 114 2.20 -18.35 -17.74
C GLY A 114 3.34 -17.35 -17.51
N ASP A 115 4.42 -17.53 -18.27
CA ASP A 115 5.58 -16.65 -18.28
C ASP A 115 5.24 -15.26 -18.87
N PHE A 116 6.22 -14.35 -18.78
CA PHE A 116 6.07 -13.01 -19.34
C PHE A 116 5.79 -13.07 -20.85
N SER A 117 4.76 -12.33 -21.28
CA SER A 117 4.38 -12.15 -22.68
C SER A 117 3.72 -10.79 -22.85
N ALA A 118 3.62 -10.30 -24.09
CA ALA A 118 2.89 -9.07 -24.39
C ALA A 118 1.41 -9.17 -23.95
N THR A 119 0.82 -10.36 -24.08
CA THR A 119 -0.56 -10.66 -23.63
C THR A 119 -0.68 -10.56 -22.10
N LYS A 120 0.28 -11.12 -21.35
CA LYS A 120 0.34 -10.99 -19.89
C LYS A 120 0.55 -9.54 -19.45
N LEU A 121 1.39 -8.78 -20.18
CA LEU A 121 1.61 -7.36 -19.92
C LEU A 121 0.32 -6.55 -20.11
N LEU A 122 -0.44 -6.82 -21.18
CA LEU A 122 -1.74 -6.18 -21.41
C LEU A 122 -2.74 -6.53 -20.28
N GLY A 123 -2.80 -7.80 -19.87
CA GLY A 123 -3.60 -8.23 -18.73
C GLY A 123 -3.22 -7.51 -17.43
N ALA A 124 -1.93 -7.51 -17.09
CA ALA A 124 -1.40 -6.84 -15.89
C ALA A 124 -1.65 -5.33 -15.90
N PHE A 125 -1.45 -4.67 -17.05
CA PHE A 125 -1.76 -3.25 -17.22
C PHE A 125 -3.25 -2.98 -17.02
N THR A 126 -4.12 -3.84 -17.54
CA THR A 126 -5.57 -3.66 -17.42
C THR A 126 -6.05 -3.88 -15.99
N ILE A 127 -5.53 -4.90 -15.29
CA ILE A 127 -5.77 -5.06 -13.85
C ILE A 127 -5.34 -3.78 -13.12
N SER A 128 -4.13 -3.30 -13.40
CA SER A 128 -3.59 -2.09 -12.79
C SER A 128 -4.42 -0.84 -13.07
N ALA A 129 -4.82 -0.60 -14.31
CA ALA A 129 -5.61 0.55 -14.69
C ALA A 129 -6.99 0.51 -14.01
N THR A 130 -7.68 -0.64 -14.05
CA THR A 130 -9.02 -0.77 -13.47
C THR A 130 -9.01 -0.63 -11.95
N ILE A 131 -8.10 -1.30 -11.23
CA ILE A 131 -8.02 -1.17 -9.77
C ILE A 131 -7.67 0.26 -9.35
N ASN A 132 -6.77 0.93 -10.09
CA ASN A 132 -6.33 2.27 -9.72
C ASN A 132 -7.32 3.36 -10.12
N LEU A 133 -8.15 3.16 -11.15
CA LEU A 133 -9.15 4.15 -11.54
C LEU A 133 -10.46 4.01 -10.76
N ILE A 134 -10.79 2.80 -10.29
CA ILE A 134 -12.07 2.51 -9.63
C ILE A 134 -11.89 2.45 -8.11
N TYR A 135 -10.98 1.60 -7.63
CA TYR A 135 -10.84 1.33 -6.20
C TYR A 135 -9.90 2.31 -5.49
N ALA A 136 -8.75 2.65 -6.10
CA ALA A 136 -7.74 3.46 -5.42
C ALA A 136 -8.24 4.85 -4.96
N PRO A 137 -9.07 5.62 -5.71
CA PRO A 137 -9.55 6.92 -5.24
C PRO A 137 -10.39 6.80 -3.96
N VAL A 138 -11.23 5.76 -3.87
CA VAL A 138 -12.04 5.46 -2.69
C VAL A 138 -11.14 5.10 -1.51
N MET A 139 -10.20 4.19 -1.71
CA MET A 139 -9.27 3.75 -0.66
C MET A 139 -8.39 4.91 -0.15
N MET A 140 -7.79 5.70 -1.05
CA MET A 140 -6.96 6.85 -0.69
C MET A 140 -7.74 7.94 0.04
N THR A 141 -9.01 8.14 -0.31
CA THR A 141 -9.90 9.06 0.41
C THR A 141 -10.19 8.54 1.81
N LEU A 142 -10.54 7.26 1.94
CA LEU A 142 -10.76 6.62 3.24
C LEU A 142 -9.52 6.71 4.12
N HIS A 143 -8.34 6.39 3.57
CA HIS A 143 -7.06 6.54 4.26
C HIS A 143 -6.88 7.98 4.74
N LYS A 144 -7.07 8.98 3.87
CA LYS A 144 -6.94 10.39 4.26
C LYS A 144 -7.92 10.81 5.36
N ILE A 145 -9.15 10.28 5.34
CA ILE A 145 -10.14 10.52 6.39
C ILE A 145 -9.69 9.91 7.73
N THR A 146 -9.27 8.65 7.71
CA THR A 146 -8.79 7.96 8.93
C THR A 146 -7.52 8.60 9.49
N ASP A 147 -6.60 9.04 8.63
CA ASP A 147 -5.40 9.81 8.98
C ASP A 147 -5.76 11.12 9.70
N THR A 148 -6.69 11.87 9.11
CA THR A 148 -7.19 13.13 9.70
C THR A 148 -7.87 12.87 11.06
N HIS A 149 -8.63 11.78 11.18
CA HIS A 149 -9.26 11.37 12.43
C HIS A 149 -8.22 11.05 13.51
N ILE A 150 -7.18 10.27 13.19
CA ILE A 150 -6.08 9.94 14.11
C ILE A 150 -5.41 11.23 14.62
N ILE A 151 -5.05 12.14 13.71
CA ILE A 151 -4.38 13.40 14.06
C ILE A 151 -5.28 14.26 14.95
N SER A 152 -6.56 14.40 14.58
CA SER A 152 -7.53 15.21 15.35
C SER A 152 -7.80 14.70 16.76
N ASN A 153 -7.49 13.42 17.03
CA ASN A 153 -7.61 12.79 18.34
C ASN A 153 -6.24 12.55 19.01
N GLY A 154 -5.21 13.32 18.60
CA GLY A 154 -3.90 13.33 19.23
C GLY A 154 -3.08 12.06 19.01
N GLY A 155 -3.40 11.26 18.00
CA GLY A 155 -2.66 10.03 17.68
C GLY A 155 -2.79 8.92 18.73
N THR A 156 -3.83 8.95 19.56
CA THR A 156 -4.05 7.99 20.65
C THR A 156 -4.88 6.78 20.21
N ILE A 157 -4.66 5.63 20.84
CA ILE A 157 -5.44 4.40 20.58
C ILE A 157 -6.90 4.61 20.97
N SER A 158 -7.19 5.17 22.14
CA SER A 158 -8.57 5.49 22.55
C SER A 158 -9.24 6.49 21.62
N GLY A 159 -8.46 7.43 21.06
CA GLY A 159 -8.91 8.38 20.05
C GLY A 159 -9.36 7.71 18.75
N LEU A 160 -8.68 6.64 18.32
CA LEU A 160 -9.06 5.88 17.11
C LEU A 160 -10.50 5.36 17.18
N PHE A 161 -10.91 4.85 18.35
CA PHE A 161 -12.23 4.26 18.56
C PHE A 161 -13.36 5.28 18.80
N LYS A 162 -13.06 6.58 18.81
CA LYS A 162 -14.11 7.61 18.80
C LYS A 162 -14.82 7.62 17.43
N PRO A 163 -16.10 8.01 17.37
CA PRO A 163 -16.82 8.11 16.10
C PRO A 163 -16.10 9.01 15.09
N ILE A 164 -15.88 8.49 13.88
CA ILE A 164 -15.25 9.24 12.79
C ILE A 164 -16.27 10.22 12.22
N LYS A 165 -15.89 11.51 12.19
CA LYS A 165 -16.73 12.58 11.63
C LYS A 165 -16.60 12.66 10.11
N PHE A 166 -16.98 11.59 9.39
CA PHE A 166 -16.78 11.43 7.94
C PHE A 166 -17.19 12.65 7.12
N GLY A 167 -18.44 13.12 7.26
CA GLY A 167 -18.95 14.26 6.50
C GLY A 167 -18.14 15.53 6.76
N LYS A 168 -17.81 15.82 8.02
CA LYS A 168 -16.99 16.98 8.36
C LYS A 168 -15.59 16.88 7.76
N ILE A 169 -14.94 15.72 7.86
CA ILE A 169 -13.58 15.54 7.33
C ILE A 169 -13.60 15.64 5.81
N MET A 170 -14.55 15.01 5.12
CA MET A 170 -14.67 15.11 3.67
C MET A 170 -14.88 16.54 3.18
N VAL A 171 -15.77 17.31 3.80
CA VAL A 171 -16.04 18.69 3.38
C VAL A 171 -14.82 19.60 3.58
N ASN A 172 -14.03 19.38 4.63
CA ASN A 172 -12.87 20.22 4.97
C ASN A 172 -11.54 19.69 4.42
N MET A 173 -11.54 18.57 3.69
CA MET A 173 -10.33 18.05 3.07
C MET A 173 -9.88 18.98 1.94
N ASN A 174 -8.57 19.15 1.78
CA ASN A 174 -8.02 19.89 0.64
C ASN A 174 -8.21 19.07 -0.66
N TRP A 175 -9.36 19.26 -1.30
CA TRP A 175 -9.73 18.56 -2.54
C TRP A 175 -8.88 18.97 -3.72
N ASP A 176 -8.32 20.18 -3.73
CA ASP A 176 -7.38 20.60 -4.78
C ASP A 176 -6.14 19.70 -4.77
N VAL A 177 -5.51 19.49 -3.62
CA VAL A 177 -4.36 18.58 -3.49
C VAL A 177 -4.79 17.13 -3.74
N GLN A 178 -5.92 16.70 -3.17
CA GLN A 178 -6.42 15.33 -3.36
C GLN A 178 -6.65 15.03 -4.85
N TRP A 179 -7.24 15.94 -5.60
CA TRP A 179 -7.53 15.75 -7.02
C TRP A 179 -6.29 15.98 -7.89
N ASN A 180 -5.71 17.18 -7.85
CA ASN A 180 -4.68 17.60 -8.80
C ASN A 180 -3.32 16.95 -8.55
N PHE A 181 -3.06 16.48 -7.33
CA PHE A 181 -1.84 15.79 -6.98
C PHE A 181 -2.06 14.29 -6.76
N VAL A 182 -2.87 13.92 -5.76
CA VAL A 182 -3.00 12.50 -5.37
C VAL A 182 -3.63 11.70 -6.52
N PHE A 183 -4.80 12.07 -7.01
CA PHE A 183 -5.44 11.30 -8.08
C PHE A 183 -4.78 11.55 -9.43
N LYS A 184 -4.74 12.80 -9.90
CA LYS A 184 -4.33 13.11 -11.28
C LYS A 184 -2.86 12.80 -11.56
N LYS A 185 -1.96 12.86 -10.56
CA LYS A 185 -0.53 12.57 -10.78
C LYS A 185 -0.13 11.20 -10.26
N THR A 186 -0.43 10.86 -9.02
CA THR A 186 0.10 9.61 -8.46
C THR A 186 -0.55 8.39 -9.08
N ILE A 187 -1.85 8.42 -9.43
CA ILE A 187 -2.50 7.27 -10.06
C ILE A 187 -1.88 6.95 -11.43
N PRO A 188 -1.83 7.87 -12.41
CA PRO A 188 -1.29 7.56 -13.73
C PRO A 188 0.21 7.30 -13.75
N PHE A 189 0.99 8.10 -13.01
CA PHE A 189 2.46 8.10 -13.16
C PHE A 189 3.20 7.22 -12.16
N PHE A 190 2.56 6.84 -11.05
CA PHE A 190 3.18 5.98 -10.05
C PHE A 190 2.42 4.67 -9.90
N TRP A 191 1.12 4.73 -9.55
CA TRP A 191 0.39 3.53 -9.16
C TRP A 191 0.04 2.62 -10.35
N ILE A 192 -0.34 3.16 -11.51
CA ILE A 192 -0.61 2.32 -12.68
C ILE A 192 0.66 1.57 -13.14
N PRO A 193 1.82 2.23 -13.34
CA PRO A 193 3.06 1.53 -13.65
C PRO A 193 3.47 0.53 -12.56
N ALA A 194 3.43 0.93 -11.29
CA ALA A 194 3.87 0.08 -10.18
C ALA A 194 2.97 -1.13 -9.97
N HIS A 195 1.64 -0.99 -10.07
CA HIS A 195 0.72 -2.11 -10.02
C HIS A 195 0.78 -2.98 -11.29
N THR A 196 1.14 -2.42 -12.45
CA THR A 196 1.39 -3.26 -13.65
C THR A 196 2.53 -4.22 -13.38
N ILE A 197 3.65 -3.73 -12.83
CA ILE A 197 4.77 -4.57 -12.38
C ILE A 197 4.30 -5.56 -11.32
N THR A 198 3.49 -5.10 -10.37
CA THR A 198 2.93 -5.96 -9.31
C THR A 198 2.19 -7.16 -9.89
N PHE A 199 1.30 -6.97 -10.86
CA PHE A 199 0.50 -8.05 -11.45
C PHE A 199 1.26 -8.91 -12.47
N LEU A 200 2.49 -8.56 -12.82
CA LEU A 200 3.40 -9.45 -13.53
C LEU A 200 4.08 -10.46 -12.59
N LEU A 201 4.19 -10.14 -11.29
CA LEU A 201 4.78 -11.02 -10.28
C LEU A 201 3.86 -12.20 -9.93
N PRO A 202 4.43 -13.31 -9.44
CA PRO A 202 3.67 -14.39 -8.83
C PRO A 202 2.75 -13.89 -7.71
N SER A 203 1.58 -14.50 -7.58
CA SER A 203 0.46 -14.04 -6.75
C SER A 203 0.81 -13.83 -5.27
N GLU A 204 1.73 -14.63 -4.76
CA GLU A 204 2.28 -14.64 -3.40
C GLU A 204 3.10 -13.38 -3.09
N PHE A 205 3.76 -12.79 -4.11
CA PHE A 205 4.58 -11.59 -3.97
C PHE A 205 3.79 -10.30 -4.18
N GLN A 206 2.65 -10.34 -4.86
CA GLN A 206 1.89 -9.13 -5.24
C GLN A 206 1.53 -8.26 -4.03
N VAL A 207 1.03 -8.87 -2.96
CA VAL A 207 0.63 -8.16 -1.74
C VAL A 207 1.83 -7.57 -1.02
N LEU A 208 2.94 -8.32 -0.95
CA LEU A 208 4.17 -7.87 -0.31
C LEU A 208 4.77 -6.68 -1.09
N PHE A 209 4.86 -6.82 -2.40
CA PHE A 209 5.35 -5.76 -3.29
C PHE A 209 4.49 -4.50 -3.19
N ALA A 210 3.16 -4.64 -3.21
CA ALA A 210 2.24 -3.51 -3.03
C ALA A 210 2.42 -2.80 -1.67
N ALA A 211 2.66 -3.54 -0.59
CA ALA A 211 2.94 -2.94 0.71
C ALA A 211 4.27 -2.18 0.73
N LEU A 212 5.29 -2.64 -0.02
CA LEU A 212 6.56 -1.93 -0.20
C LEU A 212 6.43 -0.66 -1.05
N LEU A 213 5.49 -0.60 -2.00
CA LEU A 213 5.23 0.60 -2.80
C LEU A 213 4.81 1.80 -1.93
N GLY A 214 4.17 1.55 -0.78
CA GLY A 214 3.86 2.60 0.20
C GLY A 214 5.12 3.27 0.76
N ILE A 215 6.19 2.49 0.99
CA ILE A 215 7.50 3.02 1.41
C ILE A 215 8.12 3.83 0.26
N ALA A 216 8.13 3.27 -0.95
CA ALA A 216 8.71 3.93 -2.12
C ALA A 216 8.04 5.28 -2.39
N LEU A 217 6.70 5.34 -2.39
CA LEU A 217 5.99 6.60 -2.57
C LEU A 217 6.26 7.58 -1.43
N GLY A 218 6.26 7.11 -0.18
CA GLY A 218 6.56 7.94 0.99
C GLY A 218 7.93 8.60 0.92
N VAL A 219 8.94 7.88 0.40
CA VAL A 219 10.29 8.41 0.14
C VAL A 219 10.27 9.44 -1.00
N ILE A 220 9.69 9.09 -2.15
CA ILE A 220 9.62 9.97 -3.34
C ILE A 220 8.96 11.31 -2.98
N LEU A 221 7.80 11.26 -2.31
CA LEU A 221 7.05 12.45 -1.94
C LEU A 221 7.78 13.31 -0.91
N SER A 222 8.45 12.69 0.07
CA SER A 222 9.22 13.41 1.06
C SER A 222 10.43 14.12 0.45
N ILE A 223 11.15 13.47 -0.46
CA ILE A 223 12.27 14.11 -1.19
C ILE A 223 11.77 15.25 -2.09
N ALA A 224 10.65 15.05 -2.80
CA ALA A 224 10.06 16.08 -3.65
C ALA A 224 9.68 17.33 -2.84
N SER A 225 9.14 17.16 -1.62
CA SER A 225 8.81 18.30 -0.76
C SER A 225 10.03 19.10 -0.29
N LEU A 226 11.20 18.47 -0.14
CA LEU A 226 12.44 19.15 0.25
C LEU A 226 13.06 19.96 -0.89
N LYS A 227 12.82 19.58 -2.16
CA LYS A 227 13.34 20.30 -3.33
C LYS A 227 12.46 21.47 -3.78
N GLY A 228 11.21 21.52 -3.32
CA GLY A 228 10.27 22.62 -3.58
C GLY A 228 10.23 23.68 -2.48
N SER A 229 11.14 23.58 -1.50
CA SER A 229 11.39 24.55 -0.42
C SER A 229 12.64 25.35 -0.75
#